data_AF-A0A256Z9B8-F1
#
_entry.id   AF-A0A256Z9B8-F1
#
_cell.length_a   1.000
_cell.length_b   1.000
_cell.length_c   1.000
_cell.angle_alpha   90.00
_cell.angle_beta   90.00
_cell.angle_gamma   90.00
#
_symmetry.space_group_name_H-M   'P 1'
#
loop_
_entity.id
_entity.type
_entity.pdbx_description
1 polymer ?
#
loop_
_entity_poly.entity_id
_entity_poly.type
_entity_poly.pdbx_seq_one_letter_code
_entity_poly.pdbx_strand_id
1 'polypeptide(L)'
;MNPLSDETLTLVFIYSGEYGERVIRNLINDPSFCKSCGLYCDFCKYGVYSYVRNILAAIELPSPSELPAFIDNPEKYMPRKLPKAHLCIASGLHKDLLLGLPEYIE
;
A
#
# COMPACT_ATOMS: atom_id res chain seq x y z
N MET A 1 33.72 0.62 0.07
CA MET A 1 32.55 0.87 -0.80
C MET A 1 31.61 1.75 -0.02
N ASN A 2 31.19 2.88 -0.60
CA ASN A 2 30.51 3.97 0.09
C ASN A 2 28.99 3.79 -0.05
N PRO A 3 28.19 3.60 1.01
CA PRO A 3 26.75 3.69 0.91
C PRO A 3 26.28 4.94 1.67
N LEU A 4 26.41 6.12 1.05
CA LEU A 4 25.49 7.22 1.35
C LEU A 4 24.08 6.67 1.02
N SER A 5 23.09 6.46 1.88
CA SER A 5 22.73 7.01 3.20
C SER A 5 21.95 5.96 4.02
N ASP A 6 22.10 6.01 5.34
CA ASP A 6 21.58 5.09 6.37
C ASP A 6 20.07 5.21 6.66
N GLU A 7 19.24 5.43 5.64
CA GLU A 7 17.78 5.41 5.80
C GLU A 7 17.16 4.40 4.85
N THR A 8 16.70 3.29 5.42
CA THR A 8 15.87 2.33 4.69
C THR A 8 14.60 3.06 4.23
N LEU A 9 14.33 3.12 2.92
CA LEU A 9 13.10 3.71 2.40
C LEU A 9 11.89 3.03 3.06
N THR A 10 11.00 3.83 3.64
CA THR A 10 9.82 3.36 4.35
C THR A 10 8.57 3.79 3.61
N LEU A 11 7.59 2.90 3.57
CA LEU A 11 6.37 3.02 2.78
C LEU A 11 5.15 2.90 3.70
N VAL A 12 4.12 3.68 3.41
CA VAL A 12 2.75 3.40 3.86
C VAL A 12 1.85 3.23 2.65
N PHE A 13 0.91 2.29 2.73
CA PHE A 13 -0.13 2.11 1.73
C PHE A 13 -1.46 2.57 2.29
N ILE A 14 -2.12 3.47 1.58
CA ILE A 14 -3.53 3.82 1.78
C ILE A 14 -4.24 3.42 0.51
N TYR A 15 -4.99 2.33 0.55
CA TYR A 15 -5.53 1.75 -0.66
C TYR A 15 -6.99 1.38 -0.51
N SER A 16 -7.64 1.11 -1.63
CA SER A 16 -8.94 0.48 -1.68
C SER A 16 -8.97 -0.49 -2.86
N GLY A 17 -9.57 -1.66 -2.62
CA GLY A 17 -9.75 -2.70 -3.61
C GLY A 17 -8.47 -3.45 -4.01
N GLU A 18 -8.68 -4.40 -4.89
CA GLU A 18 -7.73 -5.48 -5.23
C GLU A 18 -6.40 -5.01 -5.82
N TYR A 19 -6.37 -3.86 -6.49
CA TYR A 19 -5.14 -3.42 -7.16
C TYR A 19 -4.04 -3.06 -6.16
N GLY A 20 -4.38 -2.34 -5.09
CA GLY A 20 -3.45 -1.96 -4.03
C GLY A 20 -2.91 -3.19 -3.31
N GLU A 21 -3.82 -4.10 -2.92
CA GLU A 21 -3.46 -5.38 -2.30
C GLU A 21 -2.49 -6.18 -3.19
N ARG A 22 -2.78 -6.28 -4.49
CA ARG A 22 -1.90 -6.95 -5.45
C ARG A 22 -0.49 -6.37 -5.49
N VAL A 23 -0.35 -5.04 -5.43
CA VAL A 23 0.98 -4.40 -5.39
C VAL A 23 1.69 -4.76 -4.09
N ILE A 24 1.02 -4.65 -2.95
CA ILE A 24 1.57 -4.97 -1.63
C ILE A 24 2.03 -6.43 -1.57
N ARG A 25 1.16 -7.38 -1.97
CA ARG A 25 1.44 -8.83 -1.97
C ARG A 25 2.59 -9.20 -2.89
N ASN A 26 2.75 -8.48 -4.01
CA ASN A 26 3.93 -8.63 -4.84
C ASN A 26 5.21 -8.16 -4.14
N LEU A 27 5.20 -6.99 -3.48
CA LEU A 27 6.38 -6.41 -2.84
C LEU A 27 6.84 -7.21 -1.62
N ILE A 28 5.92 -7.74 -0.82
CA ILE A 28 6.26 -8.60 0.32
C ILE A 28 6.63 -10.03 -0.12
N ASN A 29 6.41 -10.35 -1.40
CA ASN A 29 6.66 -11.66 -2.01
C ASN A 29 5.81 -12.78 -1.38
N ASP A 30 4.50 -12.56 -1.29
CA ASP A 30 3.54 -13.54 -0.77
C ASP A 30 3.53 -14.83 -1.61
N PRO A 31 3.84 -16.00 -1.01
CA PRO A 31 3.83 -17.29 -1.68
C PRO A 31 2.55 -17.74 -2.38
N SER A 32 1.42 -17.20 -1.94
CA SER A 32 0.12 -17.53 -2.49
C SER A 32 -0.31 -16.62 -3.65
N PHE A 33 0.45 -15.56 -3.94
CA PHE A 33 0.00 -14.50 -4.85
C PHE A 33 0.47 -14.68 -6.30
N CYS A 34 1.69 -15.16 -6.53
CA CYS A 34 2.22 -15.31 -7.89
C CYS A 34 1.46 -16.41 -8.64
N LYS A 35 0.89 -16.08 -9.81
CA LYS A 35 0.12 -17.01 -10.65
C LYS A 35 0.77 -17.30 -12.01
N SER A 36 1.92 -16.70 -12.31
CA SER A 36 2.53 -16.73 -13.65
C SER A 36 2.82 -18.14 -14.16
N CYS A 37 3.37 -19.00 -13.31
CA CYS A 37 3.75 -20.37 -13.68
C CYS A 37 2.60 -21.40 -13.48
N GLY A 38 1.52 -21.01 -12.79
CA GLY A 38 0.41 -21.89 -12.45
C GLY A 38 0.87 -23.18 -11.74
N LEU A 39 0.45 -24.33 -12.26
CA LEU A 39 0.80 -25.64 -11.73
C LEU A 39 2.28 -26.00 -11.88
N TYR A 40 3.01 -25.31 -12.77
CA TYR A 40 4.43 -25.53 -13.01
C TYR A 40 5.32 -24.57 -12.20
N CYS A 41 4.82 -24.12 -11.04
CA CYS A 41 5.55 -23.20 -10.18
C CYS A 41 6.83 -23.85 -9.65
N ASP A 42 7.96 -23.22 -9.96
CA ASP A 42 9.32 -23.58 -9.54
C ASP A 42 9.86 -22.65 -8.45
N PHE A 43 9.00 -21.83 -7.84
CA PHE A 43 9.35 -20.93 -6.75
C PHE A 43 10.37 -19.82 -7.13
N CYS A 44 10.49 -19.45 -8.41
CA CYS A 44 11.52 -18.52 -8.93
C CYS A 44 11.60 -17.14 -8.27
N LYS A 45 10.52 -16.66 -7.64
CA LYS A 45 10.49 -15.35 -6.96
C LYS A 45 10.94 -15.44 -5.49
N TYR A 46 10.81 -16.61 -4.84
CA TYR A 46 10.98 -16.72 -3.39
C TYR A 46 12.44 -16.70 -2.97
N GLY A 47 12.73 -15.97 -1.89
CA GLY A 47 14.10 -15.74 -1.42
C GLY A 47 14.90 -14.73 -2.25
N VAL A 48 14.38 -14.25 -3.37
CA VAL A 48 15.05 -13.23 -4.21
C VAL A 48 14.89 -11.83 -3.61
N TYR A 49 13.71 -11.51 -3.09
CA TYR A 49 13.42 -10.24 -2.44
C TYR A 49 12.25 -10.35 -1.47
N SER A 50 12.19 -9.43 -0.51
CA SER A 50 10.98 -9.10 0.24
C SER A 50 11.14 -7.71 0.82
N TYR A 51 10.15 -6.85 0.58
CA TYR A 51 10.13 -5.47 1.11
C TYR A 51 9.21 -5.34 2.32
N VAL A 52 8.88 -6.45 2.99
CA VAL A 52 7.97 -6.43 4.15
C VAL A 52 8.46 -5.49 5.27
N ARG A 53 9.77 -5.35 5.44
CA ARG A 53 10.37 -4.46 6.44
C ARG A 53 10.32 -2.97 6.06
N ASN A 54 10.12 -2.67 4.77
CA ASN A 54 9.97 -1.31 4.27
C ASN A 54 8.54 -0.79 4.47
N ILE A 55 7.54 -1.67 4.56
CA ILE A 55 6.12 -1.28 4.65
C ILE A 55 5.73 -1.14 6.12
N LEU A 56 5.56 0.11 6.59
CA LEU A 56 5.20 0.41 7.98
C LEU A 56 3.72 0.21 8.26
N ALA A 57 2.87 0.43 7.25
CA ALA A 57 1.43 0.23 7.33
C ALA A 57 0.85 -0.03 5.94
N ALA A 58 -0.20 -0.85 5.90
CA ALA A 58 -1.10 -0.98 4.77
C ALA A 58 -2.53 -0.90 5.30
N ILE A 59 -3.25 0.15 4.91
CA ILE A 59 -4.60 0.45 5.40
C ILE A 59 -5.54 0.46 4.21
N GLU A 60 -6.52 -0.42 4.27
CA GLU A 60 -7.61 -0.46 3.31
C GLU A 60 -8.73 0.48 3.75
N LEU A 61 -9.17 1.34 2.84
CA LEU A 61 -10.33 2.20 2.98
C LEU A 61 -11.52 1.59 2.22
N PRO A 62 -12.77 2.00 2.52
CA PRO A 62 -13.93 1.53 1.79
C PRO A 62 -13.83 1.79 0.29
N SER A 63 -14.47 0.93 -0.50
CA SER A 63 -14.47 1.07 -1.96
C SER A 63 -15.14 2.39 -2.36
N PRO A 64 -14.62 3.12 -3.38
CA PRO A 64 -15.32 4.26 -3.95
C PRO A 64 -16.76 3.97 -4.36
N SER A 65 -17.09 2.72 -4.70
CA SER A 65 -18.45 2.30 -5.05
C SER A 65 -19.40 2.19 -3.86
N GLU A 66 -18.87 2.09 -2.64
CA GLU A 66 -19.62 1.99 -1.38
C GLU A 66 -19.78 3.36 -0.69
N LEU A 67 -19.13 4.38 -1.25
CA LEU A 67 -19.11 5.74 -0.73
C LEU A 67 -20.06 6.64 -1.53
N PRO A 68 -20.59 7.70 -0.92
CA PRO A 68 -21.37 8.70 -1.64
C PRO A 68 -20.50 9.41 -2.67
N ALA A 69 -21.13 9.93 -3.73
CA ALA A 69 -20.43 10.64 -4.82
C ALA A 69 -19.65 11.89 -4.36
N PHE A 70 -20.04 12.45 -3.21
CA PHE A 70 -19.38 13.53 -2.51
C PHE A 70 -19.34 13.21 -1.01
N ILE A 71 -18.18 13.37 -0.39
CA ILE A 71 -17.95 13.11 1.02
C ILE A 71 -17.82 14.44 1.76
N ASP A 72 -18.80 14.75 2.60
CA ASP A 72 -18.77 15.97 3.42
C ASP A 72 -17.78 15.88 4.60
N ASN A 73 -17.55 14.66 5.12
CA ASN A 73 -16.77 14.40 6.34
C ASN A 73 -15.71 13.31 6.08
N PRO A 74 -14.63 13.60 5.35
CA PRO A 74 -13.60 12.63 4.97
C PRO A 74 -12.91 11.97 6.18
N GLU A 75 -12.78 12.69 7.28
CA GLU A 75 -12.17 12.24 8.54
C GLU A 75 -12.85 11.02 9.17
N LYS A 76 -14.10 10.72 8.80
CA LYS A 76 -14.80 9.51 9.25
C LYS A 76 -14.23 8.23 8.64
N TYR A 77 -13.61 8.34 7.47
CA TYR A 77 -13.07 7.22 6.70
C TYR A 77 -11.54 7.14 6.81
N MET A 78 -10.89 8.28 7.04
CA MET A 78 -9.44 8.37 7.08
C MET A 78 -8.85 7.74 8.36
N PRO A 79 -7.64 7.18 8.28
CA PRO A 79 -6.96 6.64 9.46
C PRO A 79 -6.63 7.74 10.45
N ARG A 80 -6.90 7.51 11.74
CA ARG A 80 -6.65 8.50 12.80
C ARG A 80 -5.18 8.83 13.01
N LYS A 81 -4.28 7.88 12.73
CA LYS A 81 -2.84 8.02 12.86
C LYS A 81 -2.16 7.20 11.78
N LEU A 82 -1.19 7.80 11.12
CA LEU A 82 -0.29 7.14 10.18
C LEU A 82 1.13 7.20 10.71
N PRO A 83 1.92 6.11 10.57
CA PRO A 83 3.34 6.19 10.86
C PRO A 83 4.01 7.12 9.84
N LYS A 84 4.94 7.95 10.30
CA LYS A 84 5.75 8.77 9.38
C LYS A 84 6.61 7.86 8.53
N ALA A 85 6.50 8.02 7.21
CA ALA A 85 7.23 7.24 6.23
C ALA A 85 7.76 8.15 5.14
N HIS A 86 8.76 7.66 4.41
CA HIS A 86 9.36 8.40 3.29
C HIS A 86 8.39 8.55 2.11
N LEU A 87 7.50 7.57 1.89
CA LEU A 87 6.55 7.59 0.78
C LEU A 87 5.20 7.01 1.18
N CYS A 88 4.13 7.71 0.80
CA CYS A 88 2.76 7.19 0.83
C CYS A 88 2.35 6.72 -0.57
N ILE A 89 1.93 5.47 -0.69
CA ILE A 89 1.36 4.91 -1.92
C ILE A 89 -0.16 4.89 -1.76
N ALA A 90 -0.82 5.82 -2.45
CA ALA A 90 -2.27 5.92 -2.51
C ALA A 90 -2.82 5.22 -3.77
N SER A 91 -3.79 4.30 -3.62
CA SER A 91 -4.32 3.53 -4.76
C SER A 91 -5.80 3.22 -4.63
N GLY A 92 -6.58 3.52 -5.67
CA GLY A 92 -8.00 3.11 -5.73
C GLY A 92 -8.92 3.85 -4.74
N LEU A 93 -8.46 4.97 -4.19
CA LEU A 93 -9.21 5.76 -3.21
C LEU A 93 -10.35 6.55 -3.87
N HIS A 94 -11.39 6.85 -3.09
CA HIS A 94 -12.39 7.83 -3.49
C HIS A 94 -11.73 9.19 -3.66
N LYS A 95 -12.12 9.94 -4.70
CA LYS A 95 -11.52 11.24 -5.07
C LYS A 95 -11.41 12.22 -3.91
N ASP A 96 -12.44 12.29 -3.05
CA ASP A 96 -12.47 13.23 -1.93
C ASP A 96 -11.56 12.79 -0.79
N LEU A 97 -11.41 11.48 -0.55
CA LEU A 97 -10.45 10.95 0.43
C LEU A 97 -9.01 11.14 -0.07
N LEU A 98 -8.79 10.95 -1.38
CA LEU A 98 -7.49 11.21 -2.00
C LEU A 98 -7.11 12.70 -1.90
N LEU A 99 -8.07 13.60 -2.10
CA LEU A 99 -7.86 15.04 -1.99
C LEU A 99 -7.46 15.45 -0.56
N GLY A 100 -8.09 14.85 0.45
CA GLY A 100 -7.78 15.11 1.86
C GLY A 100 -6.55 14.37 2.41
N LEU A 101 -6.04 13.36 1.70
CA LEU A 101 -4.93 12.51 2.17
C LEU A 101 -3.67 13.29 2.61
N PRO A 102 -3.22 14.37 1.94
CA PRO A 102 -2.06 15.13 2.37
C PRO A 102 -2.11 15.59 3.84
N GLU A 103 -3.29 15.94 4.36
CA GLU A 103 -3.47 16.40 5.75
C GLU A 103 -3.18 15.31 6.81
N TYR A 104 -3.13 14.03 6.40
CA TYR A 104 -2.93 12.89 7.29
C TYR A 104 -1.51 12.32 7.24
N ILE A 105 -0.71 12.73 6.25
CA ILE A 105 0.64 12.16 6.00
C ILE A 105 1.79 13.13 6.30
N GLU A 106 1.51 14.40 6.60
CA GLU A 106 2.51 15.42 6.98
C GLU A 106 3.00 15.31 8.45
#